data_AF-A0AAN9F4B5-F1
#
_entry.id   AF-A0AAN9F4B5-F1
#
_cell.length_a   1.000
_cell.length_b   1.000
_cell.length_c   1.000
_cell.angle_alpha   90.00
_cell.angle_beta   90.00
_cell.angle_gamma   90.00
#
_symmetry.space_group_name_H-M   'P 1'
#
loop_
_entity.id
_entity.type
_entity.pdbx_description
1 polymer ?
#
loop_
_entity_poly.entity_id
_entity_poly.type
_entity_poly.pdbx_seq_one_letter_code
_entity_poly.pdbx_strand_id
1 'polypeptide(L)'
;MVIRWSNYERCKGYSFKFLNHLTLDPEFIEIVNQNWLKGRDGCAMYRIMRNLENIRAGLKELNHRKFRDIDAKEIQAREKLESIQDMLQTDPMNVHLLKLEKEAKEEHAKLYQAEKV
;
A
#
# COMPACT_ATOMS: atom_id res chain seq x y z
N MET A 1 -34.23 1.50 24.97
CA MET A 1 -33.94 1.30 23.53
C MET A 1 -32.87 0.23 23.41
N VAL A 2 -33.23 -0.96 22.93
CA VAL A 2 -32.28 -2.04 22.64
C VAL A 2 -31.88 -1.87 21.18
N ILE A 3 -30.67 -1.35 20.93
CA ILE A 3 -30.12 -1.32 19.57
C ILE A 3 -29.69 -2.76 19.25
N ARG A 4 -30.60 -3.50 18.62
CA ARG A 4 -30.33 -4.84 18.10
C ARG A 4 -29.53 -4.68 16.81
N TRP A 5 -28.23 -4.92 16.88
CA TRP A 5 -27.38 -5.05 15.70
C TRP A 5 -27.76 -6.35 14.99
N SER A 6 -28.65 -6.24 14.00
CA SER A 6 -29.04 -7.32 13.11
C SER A 6 -28.02 -7.44 11.98
N ASN A 7 -27.56 -8.68 11.73
CA ASN A 7 -26.63 -9.12 10.68
C ASN A 7 -25.14 -8.89 10.93
N TYR A 8 -24.60 -9.63 11.91
CA TYR A 8 -23.27 -10.24 11.76
C TYR A 8 -23.40 -11.48 10.87
N GLU A 9 -23.72 -11.27 9.59
CA GLU A 9 -23.36 -12.29 8.61
C GLU A 9 -21.84 -12.33 8.61
N ARG A 10 -21.27 -13.43 9.11
CA ARG A 10 -19.87 -13.77 8.89
C ARG A 10 -19.67 -13.93 7.39
N CYS A 11 -19.54 -12.82 6.66
CA CYS A 11 -18.72 -12.82 5.47
C CYS A 11 -17.40 -13.48 5.89
N LYS A 12 -16.92 -14.48 5.14
CA LYS A 12 -15.55 -15.01 5.32
C LYS A 12 -14.60 -13.84 5.13
N GLY A 13 -14.38 -13.12 6.23
CA GLY A 13 -14.05 -11.72 6.19
C GLY A 13 -12.56 -11.59 6.12
N TYR A 14 -12.07 -10.93 5.07
CA TYR A 14 -10.76 -10.30 5.12
C TYR A 14 -10.65 -9.59 6.46
N SER A 15 -9.63 -9.94 7.25
CA SER A 15 -9.31 -9.19 8.45
C SER A 15 -9.07 -7.73 8.05
N PHE A 16 -9.54 -6.80 8.88
CA PHE A 16 -9.18 -5.42 8.68
C PHE A 16 -7.67 -5.29 8.83
N LYS A 17 -6.96 -5.08 7.71
CA LYS A 17 -5.54 -4.79 7.69
C LYS A 17 -5.37 -3.28 7.62
N PHE A 18 -4.91 -2.68 8.70
CA PHE A 18 -4.45 -1.30 8.68
C PHE A 18 -3.08 -1.24 7.99
N LEU A 19 -2.94 -0.32 7.05
CA LEU A 19 -1.72 -0.13 6.28
C LEU A 19 -0.85 0.90 7.00
N ASN A 20 0.07 0.42 7.83
CA ASN A 20 0.96 1.30 8.64
C ASN A 20 1.76 2.27 7.77
N HIS A 21 2.20 1.84 6.58
CA HIS A 21 2.96 2.70 5.66
C HIS A 21 2.22 3.98 5.27
N LEU A 22 0.87 3.97 5.28
CA LEU A 22 0.11 5.17 5.01
C LEU A 22 0.36 6.24 6.06
N THR A 23 0.60 5.89 7.34
CA THR A 23 0.80 6.88 8.40
C THR A 23 2.14 7.60 8.33
N LEU A 24 3.10 7.04 7.62
CA LEU A 24 4.41 7.64 7.37
C LEU A 24 4.32 8.73 6.30
N ASP A 25 3.28 8.69 5.47
CA ASP A 25 3.07 9.67 4.43
C ASP A 25 2.51 10.97 5.03
N PRO A 26 3.12 12.14 4.75
CA PRO A 26 2.64 13.41 5.29
C PRO A 26 1.20 13.75 4.85
N GLU A 27 0.70 13.22 3.74
CA GLU A 27 -0.68 13.44 3.32
C GLU A 27 -1.70 12.66 4.15
N PHE A 28 -1.28 11.65 4.90
CA PHE A 28 -2.20 10.90 5.77
C PHE A 28 -2.88 11.82 6.78
N ILE A 29 -2.09 12.62 7.49
CA ILE A 29 -2.64 13.51 8.52
C ILE A 29 -3.48 14.63 7.90
N GLU A 30 -3.11 15.07 6.69
CA GLU A 30 -3.88 16.06 5.94
C GLU A 30 -5.26 15.50 5.55
N ILE A 31 -5.32 14.30 4.99
CA ILE A 31 -6.56 13.60 4.65
C ILE A 31 -7.44 13.39 5.87
N VAL A 32 -6.84 12.99 7.00
CA VAL A 32 -7.59 12.81 8.27
C VAL A 32 -8.20 14.13 8.69
N ASN A 33 -7.42 15.20 8.79
CA ASN A 33 -7.88 16.52 9.23
C ASN A 33 -8.98 17.08 8.32
N GLN A 34 -8.78 17.01 7.00
CA GLN A 34 -9.75 17.50 6.02
C GLN A 34 -11.08 16.75 6.10
N ASN A 35 -11.07 15.44 6.36
CA ASN A 35 -12.28 14.62 6.33
C ASN A 35 -12.96 14.45 7.70
N TRP A 36 -12.24 14.65 8.80
CA TRP A 36 -12.78 14.54 10.16
C TRP A 36 -13.80 15.65 10.50
N LEU A 37 -13.62 16.84 9.94
CA LEU A 37 -14.49 17.99 10.21
C LEU A 37 -15.69 18.10 9.25
N LYS A 38 -15.82 17.20 8.26
CA LYS A 38 -16.90 17.23 7.25
C LYS A 38 -18.24 16.66 7.74
N GLY A 39 -18.34 16.27 9.01
CA GLY A 39 -19.53 15.65 9.58
C GLY A 39 -20.73 16.61 9.65
N ARG A 40 -21.73 16.36 8.81
CA ARG A 40 -23.03 17.08 8.76
C ARG A 40 -23.97 16.69 9.90
N ASP A 41 -25.15 17.30 9.91
CA ASP A 41 -26.25 17.07 10.86
C ASP A 41 -26.63 15.59 11.00
N GLY A 42 -26.96 15.19 12.24
CA GLY A 42 -27.35 13.83 12.60
C GLY A 42 -26.97 13.48 14.04
N CYS A 43 -27.29 12.24 14.47
CA CYS A 43 -26.89 11.75 15.78
C CYS A 43 -25.37 11.53 15.86
N ALA A 44 -24.79 11.65 17.06
CA ALA A 44 -23.34 11.59 17.26
C ALA A 44 -22.69 10.32 16.65
N MET A 45 -23.36 9.17 16.77
CA MET A 45 -22.86 7.90 16.22
C MET A 45 -22.82 7.89 14.69
N TYR A 46 -23.85 8.45 14.04
CA TYR A 46 -23.88 8.60 12.59
C TYR A 46 -22.76 9.53 12.11
N ARG A 47 -22.53 10.64 12.81
CA ARG A 47 -21.45 11.60 12.49
C ARG A 47 -20.07 10.93 12.52
N ILE A 48 -19.78 10.16 13.57
CA ILE A 48 -18.52 9.41 13.69
C ILE A 48 -18.38 8.40 12.55
N MET A 49 -19.43 7.64 12.25
CA MET A 49 -19.40 6.64 11.18
C MET A 49 -19.09 7.30 9.82
N ARG A 50 -19.75 8.41 9.48
CA ARG A 50 -19.53 9.14 8.22
C ARG A 50 -18.13 9.73 8.14
N ASN A 51 -17.59 10.26 9.23
CA ASN A 51 -16.23 10.77 9.28
C ASN A 51 -15.22 9.64 8.98
N LEU A 52 -15.41 8.46 9.57
CA LEU A 52 -14.57 7.30 9.31
C LEU A 52 -14.71 6.78 7.86
N GLU A 53 -15.91 6.80 7.29
CA GLU A 53 -16.13 6.46 5.87
C GLU A 53 -15.37 7.40 4.93
N ASN A 54 -15.42 8.71 5.18
CA ASN A 54 -14.73 9.70 4.36
C ASN A 54 -13.21 9.55 4.46
N ILE A 55 -12.68 9.35 5.66
CA ILE A 55 -11.25 9.07 5.87
C ILE A 55 -10.85 7.80 5.14
N ARG A 56 -11.63 6.71 5.28
CA ARG A 56 -11.37 5.45 4.60
C ARG A 56 -11.30 5.62 3.07
N ALA A 57 -12.20 6.43 2.49
CA ALA A 57 -12.18 6.72 1.07
C ALA A 57 -10.90 7.48 0.66
N GLY A 58 -10.52 8.52 1.40
CA GLY A 58 -9.29 9.28 1.15
C GLY A 58 -8.02 8.44 1.28
N LEU A 59 -7.95 7.57 2.29
CA LEU A 59 -6.83 6.65 2.47
C LEU A 59 -6.74 5.60 1.36
N LYS A 60 -7.89 5.14 0.83
CA LYS A 60 -7.92 4.23 -0.31
C LYS A 60 -7.35 4.88 -1.57
N GLU A 61 -7.68 6.16 -1.80
CA GLU A 61 -7.14 6.94 -2.91
C GLU A 61 -5.64 7.20 -2.75
N LEU A 62 -5.19 7.57 -1.54
CA LEU A 62 -3.76 7.75 -1.24
C LEU A 62 -2.98 6.46 -1.52
N ASN A 63 -3.51 5.32 -1.03
CA ASN A 63 -2.92 4.02 -1.27
C ASN A 63 -2.83 3.69 -2.76
N HIS A 64 -3.90 3.95 -3.50
CA HIS A 64 -3.94 3.71 -4.93
C HIS A 64 -2.96 4.61 -5.70
N ARG A 65 -2.86 5.89 -5.34
CA ARG A 65 -1.98 6.83 -6.04
C ARG A 65 -0.50 6.56 -5.79
N LYS A 66 -0.12 6.18 -4.56
CA LYS A 66 1.29 6.06 -4.17
C LYS A 66 1.81 4.63 -4.20
N PHE A 67 0.97 3.65 -3.90
CA PHE A 67 1.40 2.27 -3.65
C PHE A 67 0.85 1.26 -4.66
N ARG A 68 -0.10 1.62 -5.54
CA ARG A 68 -0.64 0.69 -6.55
C ARG A 68 0.42 0.14 -7.51
N ASP A 69 1.38 0.98 -7.87
CA ASP A 69 2.43 0.60 -8.81
C ASP A 69 3.65 -0.03 -8.12
N ILE A 70 3.71 -0.06 -6.79
CA ILE A 70 4.87 -0.60 -6.08
C ILE A 70 4.94 -2.11 -6.26
N ASP A 71 3.82 -2.82 -6.09
CA ASP A 71 3.74 -4.26 -6.33
C ASP A 71 4.13 -4.61 -7.78
N ALA A 72 3.64 -3.83 -8.75
CA ALA A 72 3.96 -4.03 -10.16
C ALA A 72 5.44 -3.72 -10.46
N LYS A 73 6.01 -2.66 -9.86
CA LYS A 73 7.43 -2.30 -10.01
C LYS A 73 8.35 -3.31 -9.34
N GLU A 74 7.95 -3.90 -8.21
CA GLU A 74 8.71 -4.95 -7.54
C GLU A 74 8.74 -6.22 -8.40
N ILE A 75 7.58 -6.63 -8.95
CA ILE A 75 7.51 -7.77 -9.88
C ILE A 75 8.43 -7.54 -11.09
N GLN A 76 8.37 -6.36 -11.72
CA GLN A 76 9.23 -6.01 -12.85
C GLN A 76 10.71 -5.97 -12.47
N ALA A 77 11.05 -5.40 -11.31
CA ALA A 77 12.44 -5.36 -10.83
C ALA A 77 12.98 -6.77 -10.55
N ARG A 78 12.13 -7.67 -10.03
CA ARG A 78 12.47 -9.07 -9.80
C ARG A 78 12.67 -9.83 -11.11
N GLU A 79 11.76 -9.71 -12.06
CA GLU A 79 11.88 -10.34 -13.39
C GLU A 79 13.13 -9.86 -14.14
N LYS A 80 13.44 -8.56 -14.05
CA LYS A 80 14.66 -7.97 -14.62
C LYS A 80 15.92 -8.55 -13.97
N LEU A 81 15.92 -8.71 -12.64
CA LEU A 81 17.04 -9.31 -11.91
C LEU A 81 17.23 -10.78 -12.30
N GLU A 82 16.15 -11.55 -12.36
CA GLU A 82 16.15 -12.97 -12.74
C GLU A 82 16.67 -13.17 -14.16
N SER A 83 16.20 -12.36 -15.11
CA SER A 83 16.69 -12.39 -16.49
C SER A 83 18.18 -12.08 -16.60
N ILE A 84 18.69 -11.10 -15.84
CA ILE A 84 20.13 -10.79 -15.83
C ILE A 84 20.92 -11.95 -15.22
N GLN A 85 20.42 -12.57 -14.15
CA GLN A 85 21.06 -13.72 -13.51
C GLN A 85 21.10 -14.94 -14.41
N ASP A 86 20.04 -15.22 -15.18
CA ASP A 86 20.01 -16.30 -16.17
C ASP A 86 21.04 -16.08 -17.30
N MET A 87 21.15 -14.84 -17.78
CA MET A 87 22.19 -14.48 -18.76
C MET A 87 23.60 -14.65 -18.19
N LEU A 88 23.80 -14.33 -16.91
CA LEU A 88 25.07 -14.43 -16.21
C LEU A 88 25.47 -15.88 -15.91
N GLN A 89 24.50 -16.79 -15.71
CA GLN A 89 24.75 -18.23 -15.61
C GLN A 89 25.34 -18.81 -16.91
N THR A 90 24.96 -18.23 -18.06
CA THR A 90 25.44 -18.67 -19.38
C THR A 90 26.80 -18.05 -19.75
N ASP A 91 27.10 -16.83 -19.28
CA ASP A 91 28.38 -16.14 -19.48
C ASP A 91 28.89 -15.45 -18.19
N PRO A 92 29.58 -16.21 -17.31
CA PRO A 92 29.95 -15.74 -15.96
C PRO A 92 31.06 -14.67 -15.92
N MET A 93 31.83 -14.49 -17.01
CA MET A 93 32.92 -13.51 -17.06
C MET A 93 32.50 -12.18 -17.70
N ASN A 94 31.22 -12.01 -18.02
CA ASN A 94 30.72 -10.81 -18.64
C ASN A 94 30.65 -9.64 -17.65
N VAL A 95 31.68 -8.80 -17.67
CA VAL A 95 31.82 -7.62 -16.80
C VAL A 95 30.64 -6.66 -16.92
N HIS A 96 29.99 -6.59 -18.09
CA HIS A 96 28.82 -5.75 -18.29
C HIS A 96 27.58 -6.29 -17.59
N LEU A 97 27.34 -7.61 -17.67
CA LEU A 97 26.21 -8.26 -16.97
C LEU A 97 26.39 -8.22 -15.45
N LEU A 98 27.62 -8.37 -14.92
CA LEU A 98 27.90 -8.22 -13.49
C LEU A 98 27.57 -6.81 -12.96
N LYS A 99 27.87 -5.77 -13.75
CA LYS A 99 27.53 -4.40 -13.39
C LYS A 99 26.01 -4.17 -13.37
N LEU A 100 25.31 -4.68 -14.39
CA LEU A 100 23.86 -4.60 -14.48
C LEU A 100 23.15 -5.38 -13.37
N GLU A 101 23.67 -6.55 -12.99
CA GLU A 101 23.15 -7.34 -11.87
C GLU A 101 23.22 -6.55 -10.56
N LYS A 102 24.36 -5.91 -10.31
CA LYS A 102 24.56 -5.07 -9.12
C LYS A 102 23.56 -3.92 -9.07
N GLU A 103 23.38 -3.21 -10.18
CA GLU A 103 22.42 -2.10 -10.29
C GLU A 103 20.97 -2.57 -10.10
N ALA A 104 20.58 -3.69 -10.73
CA ALA A 104 19.24 -4.27 -10.58
C ALA A 104 18.98 -4.76 -9.14
N LYS A 105 20.00 -5.28 -8.46
CA LYS A 105 19.91 -5.74 -7.07
C LYS A 105 19.74 -4.58 -6.09
N GLU A 106 20.44 -3.46 -6.32
CA GLU A 106 20.26 -2.22 -5.55
C GLU A 106 18.87 -1.60 -5.79
N GLU A 107 18.37 -1.62 -7.02
CA GLU A 107 17.03 -1.15 -7.39
C GLU A 107 15.94 -1.98 -6.69
N HIS A 108 16.03 -3.32 -6.76
CA HIS A 108 15.12 -4.22 -6.06
C HIS A 108 15.17 -4.06 -4.54
N ALA A 109 16.36 -3.89 -3.96
CA ALA A 109 16.50 -3.67 -2.51
C ALA A 109 15.83 -2.38 -2.03
N LYS A 110 15.90 -1.30 -2.81
CA LYS A 110 15.21 -0.03 -2.50
C LYS A 110 13.69 -0.18 -2.57
N LEU A 111 13.17 -0.86 -3.60
CA LEU A 111 11.73 -1.10 -3.75
C LEU A 111 11.20 -2.01 -2.63
N TYR A 112 11.94 -3.07 -2.28
CA TYR A 112 11.59 -3.97 -1.18
C TYR A 112 11.60 -3.26 0.20
N GLN A 113 12.52 -2.32 0.41
CA GLN A 113 12.50 -1.47 1.60
C GLN A 113 11.30 -0.52 1.59
N ALA A 114 10.91 0.02 0.44
CA ALA A 114 9.74 0.89 0.31
C ALA A 114 8.40 0.15 0.51
N GLU A 115 8.35 -1.17 0.27
CA GLU A 115 7.17 -2.00 0.55
C GLU A 115 7.04 -2.35 2.06
N LYS A 116 8.16 -2.53 2.75
CA LYS A 116 8.21 -2.98 4.16
C LYS A 116 8.09 -1.88 5.21
N VAL A 117 8.19 -0.62 4.81
CA VAL A 117 8.10 0.58 5.67
C VAL A 117 6.66 1.06 5.69
#